data_AF-A0A7S0ZJD8-F1
#
_entry.id   AF-A0A7S0ZJD8-F1
#
_cell.length_a   1.000
_cell.length_b   1.000
_cell.length_c   1.000
_cell.angle_alpha   90.00
_cell.angle_beta   90.00
_cell.angle_gamma   90.00
#
_symmetry.space_group_name_H-M   'P 1'
#
loop_
_entity.id
_entity.type
_entity.pdbx_description
1 polymer ?
#
loop_
_entity_poly.entity_id
_entity_poly.type
_entity_poly.pdbx_seq_one_letter_code
_entity_poly.pdbx_strand_id
1 'polypeptide(L)'
;SLNLKTRNYSTSFTNISENKSDLNWKGYDRGLVNLPGIRKHSDWMKMAVEYERKGQKYVDQIRSFSQSSNEKVSSVLYIFDELSSHLCEFLDAAELIRHVHPDSNMTLAADHAHSYLSRFINDLNADKSLYDPLFMLRNSSKLWNSLDSTEKLLCDSLLLDFERGGVHLIEEKRKKVVQLQSELAKTCHDFTLSIHSNNHSSGDALIIESEQIETVLPARIFDSLKKIHRDNQHFVEIPLDSDSLSTLIQFIPDAQMRRRVWRDAFDLKRRRTSVELLEKMLKLRKELAECLGFHCFSDLMFDRTRVAKNVDEVWRFLETLSESIDRKARSEVQLLLNTKRIYENHSEFSEQHSFDEKQADIDERINEFDVQYYTSIVRFQQLRPSNQRALSLRRFFSIERVLYGLNLILNRLFGVNLVE
;
A
#
# COMPACT_ATOMS: atom_id res chain seq x y z
N SER A 1 -33.26 -25.64 29.00
CA SER A 1 -32.23 -26.65 29.29
C SER A 1 -31.32 -26.82 28.08
N LEU A 2 -30.27 -26.00 28.00
CA LEU A 2 -29.11 -26.23 27.14
C LEU A 2 -27.91 -25.65 27.85
N ASN A 3 -27.16 -26.55 28.49
CA ASN A 3 -25.91 -26.32 29.21
C ASN A 3 -24.81 -26.07 28.18
N LEU A 4 -24.34 -24.82 28.06
CA LEU A 4 -23.05 -24.53 27.47
C LEU A 4 -22.02 -24.46 28.59
N LYS A 5 -21.27 -25.56 28.75
CA LYS A 5 -20.08 -25.61 29.61
C LYS A 5 -19.00 -24.71 29.00
N THR A 6 -18.85 -23.51 29.54
CA THR A 6 -17.65 -22.70 29.35
C THR A 6 -16.48 -23.36 30.09
N ARG A 7 -15.45 -23.76 29.35
CA ARG A 7 -14.16 -24.16 29.93
C ARG A 7 -13.50 -22.90 30.47
N ASN A 8 -13.37 -22.84 31.79
CA ASN A 8 -12.59 -21.84 32.51
C ASN A 8 -11.11 -21.90 32.08
N TYR A 9 -10.61 -20.85 31.44
CA TYR A 9 -9.18 -20.55 31.48
C TYR A 9 -8.93 -19.69 32.72
N SER A 10 -8.18 -20.25 33.68
CA SER A 10 -7.83 -19.56 34.92
C SER A 10 -6.90 -18.39 34.63
N THR A 11 -7.39 -17.17 34.82
CA THR A 11 -6.56 -15.97 34.97
C THR A 11 -6.09 -15.89 36.41
N SER A 12 -4.86 -16.35 36.67
CA SER A 12 -4.17 -16.09 37.93
C SER A 12 -3.67 -14.64 37.93
N PHE A 13 -4.35 -13.81 38.74
CA PHE A 13 -3.99 -12.44 39.10
C PHE A 13 -2.69 -12.41 39.92
N THR A 14 -1.78 -11.49 39.60
CA THR A 14 -0.85 -10.92 40.58
C THR A 14 -0.61 -9.43 40.31
N ASN A 15 -0.96 -8.61 41.31
CA ASN A 15 -0.58 -7.20 41.46
C ASN A 15 0.93 -7.04 41.41
N ILE A 16 1.46 -6.11 40.61
CA ILE A 16 2.82 -5.58 40.81
C ILE A 16 2.78 -4.05 40.66
N SER A 17 3.23 -3.41 41.73
CA SER A 17 3.39 -1.98 41.95
C SER A 17 4.52 -1.36 41.14
N GLU A 18 4.35 -0.05 40.92
CA GLU A 18 5.28 0.95 40.40
C GLU A 18 6.78 0.68 40.65
N ASN A 19 7.57 0.63 39.58
CA ASN A 19 8.79 1.44 39.43
C ASN A 19 9.34 1.37 37.99
N LYS A 20 9.54 2.55 37.39
CA LYS A 20 10.14 2.77 36.07
C LYS A 20 11.66 2.64 36.16
N SER A 21 12.21 1.57 35.59
CA SER A 21 13.51 1.47 34.91
C SER A 21 13.98 0.03 34.97
N ASP A 22 13.45 -0.81 34.07
CA ASP A 22 14.01 -2.08 33.61
C ASP A 22 12.86 -2.83 32.92
N LEU A 23 12.80 -2.76 31.58
CA LEU A 23 11.97 -3.65 30.77
C LEU A 23 12.56 -5.06 30.84
N ASN A 24 12.41 -5.69 32.01
CA ASN A 24 12.77 -7.06 32.26
C ASN A 24 11.58 -7.90 31.79
N TRP A 25 11.69 -8.45 30.58
CA TRP A 25 10.73 -9.38 29.95
C TRP A 25 10.62 -10.68 30.77
N LYS A 26 10.06 -10.61 31.98
CA LYS A 26 9.72 -11.78 32.79
C LYS A 26 8.28 -12.17 32.50
N GLY A 27 8.08 -12.90 31.40
CA GLY A 27 6.77 -13.44 31.05
C GLY A 27 6.82 -14.35 29.83
N TYR A 28 7.01 -15.65 30.07
CA TYR A 28 6.99 -16.76 29.09
C TYR A 28 8.08 -16.71 28.01
N ASP A 29 8.72 -17.86 27.78
CA ASP A 29 9.69 -18.05 26.69
C ASP A 29 8.98 -18.10 25.33
N ARG A 30 8.44 -16.95 24.92
CA ARG A 30 7.69 -16.81 23.66
C ARG A 30 8.61 -16.58 22.46
N GLY A 31 9.91 -16.35 22.68
CA GLY A 31 10.85 -15.93 21.64
C GLY A 31 10.43 -14.63 20.94
N LEU A 32 11.11 -14.27 19.85
CA LEU A 32 10.83 -13.04 19.11
C LEU A 32 9.53 -13.19 18.30
N VAL A 33 8.56 -12.28 18.48
CA VAL A 33 7.23 -12.30 17.82
C VAL A 33 6.48 -13.63 18.00
N ASN A 34 6.50 -14.19 19.21
CA ASN A 34 5.90 -15.52 19.51
C ASN A 34 6.52 -16.70 18.73
N LEU A 35 7.74 -16.57 18.20
CA LEU A 35 8.54 -17.69 17.69
C LEU A 35 9.62 -18.11 18.71
N PRO A 36 9.38 -19.13 19.56
CA PRO A 36 10.25 -19.48 20.69
C PRO A 36 11.70 -19.79 20.31
N GLY A 37 11.92 -20.25 19.07
CA GLY A 37 13.24 -20.62 18.59
C GLY A 37 14.11 -19.45 18.09
N ILE A 38 13.58 -18.23 18.01
CA ILE A 38 14.33 -17.06 17.51
C ILE A 38 14.76 -16.18 18.67
N ARG A 39 16.07 -16.16 18.96
CA ARG A 39 16.66 -15.30 19.99
C ARG A 39 17.80 -14.42 19.47
N LYS A 40 18.49 -14.87 18.43
CA LYS A 40 19.58 -14.15 17.76
C LYS A 40 19.52 -14.34 16.25
N HIS A 41 20.24 -13.49 15.52
CA HIS A 41 20.23 -13.46 14.06
C HIS A 41 20.56 -14.83 13.42
N SER A 42 21.45 -15.62 14.03
CA SER A 42 21.85 -16.94 13.53
C SER A 42 20.78 -18.05 13.69
N ASP A 43 19.67 -17.78 14.39
CA ASP A 43 18.59 -18.76 14.57
C ASP A 43 17.61 -18.76 13.39
N TRP A 44 17.47 -17.63 12.69
CA TRP A 44 16.51 -17.45 11.58
C TRP A 44 16.64 -18.52 10.50
N MET A 45 17.84 -18.69 9.97
CA MET A 45 18.06 -19.66 8.89
C MET A 45 17.86 -21.11 9.37
N LYS A 46 18.25 -21.42 10.61
CA LYS A 46 18.04 -22.76 11.18
C LYS A 46 16.55 -23.07 11.32
N MET A 47 15.77 -22.08 11.76
CA MET A 47 14.32 -22.22 11.83
C MET A 47 13.68 -22.32 10.45
N ALA A 48 14.10 -21.51 9.48
CA ALA A 48 13.58 -21.60 8.11
C ALA A 48 13.72 -23.02 7.54
N VAL A 49 14.89 -23.66 7.72
CA VAL A 49 15.13 -25.06 7.31
C VAL A 49 14.23 -26.05 8.07
N GLU A 50 14.00 -25.84 9.37
CA GLU A 50 13.09 -26.70 10.14
C GLU A 50 11.62 -26.53 9.72
N TYR A 51 11.22 -25.30 9.38
CA TYR A 51 9.88 -25.00 8.85
C TYR A 51 9.69 -25.64 7.48
N GLU A 52 10.67 -25.55 6.57
CA GLU A 52 10.64 -26.25 5.29
C GLU A 52 10.54 -27.77 5.49
N ARG A 53 11.37 -28.36 6.36
CA ARG A 53 11.35 -29.80 6.65
C ARG A 53 10.00 -30.29 7.17
N LYS A 54 9.35 -29.51 8.04
CA LYS A 54 7.99 -29.82 8.50
C LYS A 54 6.96 -29.61 7.39
N GLY A 55 7.08 -28.54 6.61
CA GLY A 55 6.24 -28.28 5.44
C GLY A 55 6.28 -29.44 4.44
N GLN A 56 7.46 -29.99 4.17
CA GLN A 56 7.63 -31.15 3.30
C GLN A 56 6.86 -32.38 3.79
N LYS A 57 6.68 -32.56 5.10
CA LYS A 57 5.85 -33.66 5.62
C LYS A 57 4.38 -33.49 5.26
N TYR A 58 3.85 -32.27 5.30
CA TYR A 58 2.48 -32.01 4.86
C TYR A 58 2.34 -32.24 3.35
N VAL A 59 3.33 -31.81 2.57
CA VAL A 59 3.40 -32.09 1.12
C VAL A 59 3.38 -33.60 0.84
N ASP A 60 4.17 -34.37 1.57
CA ASP A 60 4.21 -35.83 1.43
C ASP A 60 2.87 -36.48 1.83
N GLN A 61 2.19 -35.95 2.85
CA GLN A 61 0.84 -36.38 3.23
C GLN A 61 -0.17 -36.09 2.13
N ILE A 62 -0.15 -34.89 1.52
CA ILE A 62 -1.01 -34.52 0.39
C ILE A 62 -0.77 -35.47 -0.79
N ARG A 63 0.49 -35.78 -1.11
CA ARG A 63 0.85 -36.71 -2.20
C ARG A 63 0.45 -38.16 -1.92
N SER A 64 0.49 -38.57 -0.66
CA SER A 64 0.07 -39.92 -0.25
C SER A 64 -1.45 -40.14 -0.34
N PHE A 65 -2.21 -39.08 -0.62
CA PHE A 65 -3.64 -39.13 -0.73
C PHE A 65 -4.10 -40.02 -1.90
N SER A 66 -4.78 -41.13 -1.59
CA SER A 66 -5.32 -42.05 -2.58
C SER A 66 -6.83 -41.87 -2.79
N GLN A 67 -7.27 -42.09 -4.03
CA GLN A 67 -8.63 -41.82 -4.52
C GLN A 67 -9.74 -42.70 -3.92
N SER A 68 -9.43 -43.64 -3.01
CA SER A 68 -10.31 -44.78 -2.71
C SER A 68 -11.31 -44.60 -1.56
N SER A 69 -11.33 -43.47 -0.82
CA SER A 69 -12.34 -43.28 0.25
C SER A 69 -12.81 -41.83 0.41
N ASN A 70 -14.12 -41.62 0.27
CA ASN A 70 -14.84 -40.34 0.42
C ASN A 70 -14.53 -39.58 1.73
N GLU A 71 -14.24 -40.26 2.84
CA GLU A 71 -14.01 -39.63 4.15
C GLU A 71 -12.70 -38.85 4.26
N LYS A 72 -11.71 -39.13 3.39
CA LYS A 72 -10.39 -38.49 3.51
C LYS A 72 -10.27 -37.17 2.74
N VAL A 73 -11.23 -36.83 1.88
CA VAL A 73 -11.11 -35.72 0.93
C VAL A 73 -11.16 -34.35 1.60
N SER A 74 -12.02 -34.16 2.62
CA SER A 74 -11.98 -32.96 3.49
C SER A 74 -10.66 -32.86 4.25
N SER A 75 -10.02 -33.99 4.56
CA SER A 75 -8.70 -34.03 5.20
C SER A 75 -7.60 -33.45 4.30
N VAL A 76 -7.73 -33.48 2.96
CA VAL A 76 -6.73 -32.86 2.06
C VAL A 76 -6.74 -31.34 2.20
N LEU A 77 -7.92 -30.72 2.19
CA LEU A 77 -8.06 -29.28 2.37
C LEU A 77 -7.53 -28.84 3.74
N TYR A 78 -7.78 -29.64 4.79
CA TYR A 78 -7.22 -29.41 6.11
C TYR A 78 -5.68 -29.47 6.12
N ILE A 79 -5.07 -30.43 5.42
CA ILE A 79 -3.60 -30.51 5.34
C ILE A 79 -3.02 -29.32 4.55
N PHE A 80 -3.72 -28.85 3.50
CA PHE A 80 -3.33 -27.61 2.83
C PHE A 80 -3.40 -26.40 3.77
N ASP A 81 -4.47 -26.27 4.56
CA ASP A 81 -4.64 -25.21 5.54
C ASP A 81 -3.53 -25.24 6.61
N GLU A 82 -3.22 -26.43 7.15
CA GLU A 82 -2.12 -26.61 8.11
C GLU A 82 -0.74 -26.29 7.50
N LEU A 83 -0.51 -26.67 6.24
CA LEU A 83 0.71 -26.32 5.52
C LEU A 83 0.84 -24.80 5.36
N SER A 84 -0.23 -24.13 4.92
CA SER A 84 -0.28 -22.68 4.77
C SER A 84 -0.09 -21.98 6.12
N SER A 85 -0.82 -22.38 7.15
CA SER A 85 -0.71 -21.81 8.51
C SER A 85 0.71 -21.96 9.05
N HIS A 86 1.32 -23.14 8.91
CA HIS A 86 2.69 -23.41 9.36
C HIS A 86 3.72 -22.53 8.62
N LEU A 87 3.60 -22.37 7.30
CA LEU A 87 4.54 -21.53 6.56
C LEU A 87 4.34 -20.02 6.84
N CYS A 88 3.09 -19.56 6.94
CA CYS A 88 2.75 -18.17 7.24
C CYS A 88 3.20 -17.75 8.64
N GLU A 89 3.09 -18.61 9.65
CA GLU A 89 3.57 -18.32 11.01
C GLU A 89 5.02 -17.83 11.03
N PHE A 90 5.89 -18.47 10.24
CA PHE A 90 7.29 -18.07 10.12
C PHE A 90 7.48 -16.85 9.21
N LEU A 91 6.84 -16.83 8.04
CA LEU A 91 7.03 -15.77 7.06
C LEU A 91 6.51 -14.42 7.55
N ASP A 92 5.36 -14.38 8.21
CA ASP A 92 4.78 -13.15 8.74
C ASP A 92 5.67 -12.54 9.84
N ALA A 93 6.26 -13.40 10.69
CA ALA A 93 7.23 -12.96 11.68
C ALA A 93 8.53 -12.43 11.03
N ALA A 94 9.03 -13.11 10.00
CA ALA A 94 10.21 -12.66 9.26
C ALA A 94 9.94 -11.33 8.53
N GLU A 95 8.76 -11.19 7.93
CA GLU A 95 8.28 -9.99 7.25
C GLU A 95 8.21 -8.80 8.21
N LEU A 96 7.67 -8.99 9.42
CA LEU A 96 7.67 -7.94 10.44
C LEU A 96 9.10 -7.53 10.80
N ILE A 97 9.94 -8.51 11.17
CA ILE A 97 11.27 -8.25 11.72
C ILE A 97 12.20 -7.59 10.70
N ARG A 98 12.14 -7.94 9.41
CA ARG A 98 12.98 -7.32 8.38
C ARG A 98 12.67 -5.83 8.14
N HIS A 99 11.50 -5.34 8.57
CA HIS A 99 11.11 -3.93 8.43
C HIS A 99 11.25 -3.10 9.71
N VAL A 100 11.03 -3.70 10.89
CA VAL A 100 10.87 -2.92 12.14
C VAL A 100 11.98 -3.12 13.17
N HIS A 101 12.82 -4.15 13.02
CA HIS A 101 13.81 -4.46 14.05
C HIS A 101 14.98 -3.45 14.01
N PRO A 102 15.42 -2.91 15.16
CA PRO A 102 16.46 -1.87 15.20
C PRO A 102 17.87 -2.38 14.86
N ASP A 103 18.17 -3.66 15.13
CA ASP A 103 19.44 -4.29 14.75
C ASP A 103 19.43 -4.77 13.29
N SER A 104 20.33 -4.23 12.48
CA SER A 104 20.52 -4.59 11.06
C SER A 104 20.90 -6.06 10.84
N ASN A 105 21.61 -6.70 11.77
CA ASN A 105 21.93 -8.12 11.63
C ASN A 105 20.67 -8.99 11.71
N MET A 106 19.72 -8.59 12.55
CA MET A 106 18.42 -9.27 12.67
C MET A 106 17.56 -9.04 11.43
N THR A 107 17.52 -7.82 10.89
CA THR A 107 16.75 -7.52 9.68
C THR A 107 17.29 -8.31 8.47
N LEU A 108 18.62 -8.33 8.27
CA LEU A 108 19.26 -9.09 7.20
C LEU A 108 19.05 -10.60 7.34
N ALA A 109 19.17 -11.14 8.55
CA ALA A 109 18.94 -12.56 8.78
C ALA A 109 17.48 -12.97 8.54
N ALA A 110 16.52 -12.14 8.96
CA ALA A 110 15.10 -12.34 8.68
C ALA A 110 14.81 -12.24 7.17
N ASP A 111 15.39 -11.27 6.46
CA ASP A 111 15.22 -11.12 5.01
C ASP A 111 15.76 -12.33 4.23
N HIS A 112 16.94 -12.84 4.61
CA HIS A 112 17.52 -14.04 4.02
C HIS A 112 16.66 -15.29 4.27
N ALA A 113 16.17 -15.46 5.50
CA ALA A 113 15.31 -16.58 5.87
C ALA A 113 13.93 -16.51 5.21
N HIS A 114 13.33 -15.32 5.14
CA HIS A 114 12.10 -15.05 4.40
C HIS A 114 12.27 -15.42 2.92
N SER A 115 13.35 -14.93 2.29
CA SER A 115 13.68 -15.23 0.90
C SER A 115 13.89 -16.71 0.65
N TYR A 116 14.52 -17.42 1.59
CA TYR A 116 14.72 -18.87 1.51
C TYR A 116 13.39 -19.63 1.50
N LEU A 117 12.52 -19.40 2.49
CA LEU A 117 11.25 -20.13 2.61
C LEU A 117 10.23 -19.70 1.54
N SER A 118 10.32 -18.46 1.04
CA SER A 118 9.53 -18.00 -0.12
C SER A 118 9.84 -18.80 -1.40
N ARG A 119 11.10 -19.23 -1.60
CA ARG A 119 11.45 -20.11 -2.73
C ARG A 119 10.75 -21.47 -2.60
N PHE A 120 10.73 -22.04 -1.39
CA PHE A 120 9.99 -23.27 -1.13
C PHE A 120 8.51 -23.12 -1.49
N ILE A 121 7.83 -22.03 -1.09
CA ILE A 121 6.44 -21.77 -1.49
C ILE A 121 6.28 -21.69 -3.01
N ASN A 122 7.20 -21.02 -3.70
CA ASN A 122 7.14 -20.94 -5.16
C ASN A 122 7.27 -22.33 -5.81
N ASP A 123 8.14 -23.19 -5.28
CA ASP A 123 8.27 -24.58 -5.73
C ASP A 123 6.97 -25.37 -5.48
N LEU A 124 6.33 -25.18 -4.32
CA LEU A 124 5.03 -25.79 -4.01
C LEU A 124 3.94 -25.33 -4.98
N ASN A 125 3.83 -24.03 -5.24
CA ASN A 125 2.84 -23.46 -6.17
C ASN A 125 3.06 -23.89 -7.63
N ALA A 126 4.28 -24.32 -7.97
CA ALA A 126 4.61 -24.88 -9.28
C ALA A 126 4.45 -26.41 -9.36
N ASP A 127 4.15 -27.07 -8.24
CA ASP A 127 4.03 -28.52 -8.16
C ASP A 127 2.65 -29.01 -8.58
N LYS A 128 2.59 -29.62 -9.77
CA LYS A 128 1.36 -30.19 -10.32
C LYS A 128 0.78 -31.32 -9.45
N SER A 129 1.61 -32.05 -8.72
CA SER A 129 1.14 -33.12 -7.83
C SER A 129 0.29 -32.59 -6.66
N LEU A 130 0.42 -31.31 -6.32
CA LEU A 130 -0.40 -30.63 -5.32
C LEU A 130 -1.66 -30.01 -5.94
N TYR A 131 -1.59 -29.59 -7.20
CA TYR A 131 -2.74 -29.08 -7.94
C TYR A 131 -3.77 -30.18 -8.29
N ASP A 132 -3.30 -31.32 -8.79
CA ASP A 132 -4.18 -32.37 -9.33
C ASP A 132 -5.25 -32.87 -8.32
N PRO A 133 -4.95 -33.10 -7.02
CA PRO A 133 -5.96 -33.47 -6.03
C PRO A 133 -7.06 -32.42 -5.86
N LEU A 134 -6.70 -31.14 -5.83
CA LEU A 134 -7.66 -30.03 -5.70
C LEU A 134 -8.54 -29.92 -6.95
N PHE A 135 -7.93 -30.08 -8.13
CA PHE A 135 -8.65 -30.02 -9.40
C PHE A 135 -9.65 -31.17 -9.52
N MET A 136 -9.26 -32.38 -9.09
CA MET A 136 -10.15 -33.54 -9.05
C MET A 136 -11.28 -33.37 -8.05
N LEU A 137 -10.99 -32.83 -6.86
CA LEU A 137 -11.99 -32.50 -5.84
C LEU A 137 -13.04 -31.52 -6.41
N ARG A 138 -12.57 -30.47 -7.08
CA ARG A 138 -13.41 -29.41 -7.64
C ARG A 138 -14.32 -29.88 -8.79
N ASN A 139 -13.88 -30.88 -9.56
CA ASN A 139 -14.61 -31.38 -10.73
C ASN A 139 -15.47 -32.63 -10.44
N SER A 140 -15.28 -33.28 -9.30
CA SER A 140 -16.11 -34.40 -8.88
C SER A 140 -17.41 -33.91 -8.23
N SER A 141 -18.55 -34.01 -8.93
CA SER A 141 -19.85 -33.58 -8.36
C SER A 141 -20.16 -34.23 -7.02
N LYS A 142 -19.75 -35.49 -6.81
CA LYS A 142 -19.98 -36.21 -5.55
C LYS A 142 -19.19 -35.60 -4.40
N LEU A 143 -17.91 -35.30 -4.63
CA LEU A 143 -17.01 -34.76 -3.61
C LEU A 143 -17.27 -33.27 -3.38
N TRP A 144 -17.47 -32.50 -4.45
CA TRP A 144 -17.77 -31.08 -4.35
C TRP A 144 -19.06 -30.82 -3.55
N ASN A 145 -20.10 -31.63 -3.76
CA ASN A 145 -21.36 -31.46 -3.04
C ASN A 145 -21.28 -31.90 -1.57
N SER A 146 -20.26 -32.66 -1.15
CA SER A 146 -20.05 -32.98 0.27
C SER A 146 -19.33 -31.88 1.05
N LEU A 147 -18.71 -30.91 0.37
CA LEU A 147 -18.00 -29.80 1.02
C LEU A 147 -18.97 -28.68 1.46
N ASP A 148 -18.66 -28.05 2.59
CA ASP A 148 -19.33 -26.84 3.04
C ASP A 148 -18.90 -25.60 2.23
N SER A 149 -19.49 -24.44 2.53
CA SER A 149 -19.17 -23.20 1.80
C SER A 149 -17.74 -22.71 2.00
N THR A 150 -17.16 -22.94 3.19
CA THR A 150 -15.81 -22.50 3.55
C THR A 150 -14.77 -23.40 2.87
N GLU A 151 -14.99 -24.70 2.88
CA GLU A 151 -14.14 -25.69 2.19
C GLU A 151 -14.13 -25.47 0.68
N LYS A 152 -15.30 -25.16 0.09
CA LYS A 152 -15.40 -24.79 -1.33
C LYS A 152 -14.60 -23.52 -1.65
N LEU A 153 -14.72 -22.50 -0.80
CA LEU A 153 -13.98 -21.26 -0.96
C LEU A 153 -12.47 -21.49 -0.85
N LEU A 154 -12.01 -22.29 0.13
CA LEU A 154 -10.60 -22.66 0.28
C LEU A 154 -10.10 -23.40 -0.96
N CYS A 155 -10.83 -24.40 -1.45
CA CYS A 155 -10.47 -25.15 -2.65
C CYS A 155 -10.38 -24.26 -3.90
N ASP A 156 -11.38 -23.41 -4.13
CA ASP A 156 -11.38 -22.47 -5.26
C ASP A 156 -10.22 -21.44 -5.15
N SER A 157 -9.88 -20.99 -3.93
CA SER A 157 -8.79 -20.04 -3.69
C SER A 157 -7.42 -20.68 -3.94
N LEU A 158 -7.18 -21.88 -3.42
CA LEU A 158 -5.94 -22.61 -3.65
C LEU A 158 -5.75 -22.92 -5.14
N LEU A 159 -6.79 -23.41 -5.82
CA LEU A 159 -6.73 -23.66 -7.27
C LEU A 159 -6.36 -22.41 -8.06
N LEU A 160 -6.93 -21.26 -7.68
CA LEU A 160 -6.62 -20.01 -8.33
C LEU A 160 -5.15 -19.60 -8.14
N ASP A 161 -4.59 -19.77 -6.94
CA ASP A 161 -3.19 -19.44 -6.67
C ASP A 161 -2.23 -20.33 -7.48
N PHE A 162 -2.53 -21.62 -7.56
CA PHE A 162 -1.85 -22.57 -8.44
C PHE A 162 -1.94 -22.17 -9.93
N GLU A 163 -3.13 -21.78 -10.38
CA GLU A 163 -3.39 -21.41 -11.77
C GLU A 163 -2.71 -20.09 -12.16
N ARG A 164 -2.64 -19.12 -11.24
CA ARG A 164 -1.83 -17.90 -11.39
C ARG A 164 -0.35 -18.19 -11.52
N GLY A 165 0.15 -19.25 -10.88
CA GLY A 165 1.49 -19.80 -11.08
C GLY A 165 1.70 -20.54 -12.41
N GLY A 166 0.62 -20.75 -13.18
CA GLY A 166 0.66 -21.45 -14.47
C GLY A 166 0.85 -22.96 -14.35
N VAL A 167 0.54 -23.58 -13.19
CA VAL A 167 0.77 -25.03 -12.97
C VAL A 167 -0.03 -25.92 -13.93
N HIS A 168 -1.17 -25.43 -14.41
CA HIS A 168 -2.05 -26.10 -15.36
C HIS A 168 -1.52 -26.05 -16.81
N LEU A 169 -0.52 -25.20 -17.09
CA LEU A 169 0.04 -25.02 -18.42
C LEU A 169 1.09 -26.08 -18.75
N ILE A 170 1.32 -26.30 -20.05
CA ILE A 170 2.46 -27.08 -20.53
C ILE A 170 3.78 -26.37 -20.18
N GLU A 171 4.85 -27.14 -20.04
CA GLU A 171 6.16 -26.66 -19.56
C GLU A 171 6.66 -25.41 -20.30
N GLU A 172 6.52 -25.37 -21.63
CA GLU A 172 6.93 -24.23 -22.44
C GLU A 172 6.16 -22.94 -22.09
N LYS A 173 4.83 -23.04 -21.97
CA LYS A 173 3.98 -21.91 -21.58
C LYS A 173 4.24 -21.49 -20.14
N ARG A 174 4.45 -22.45 -19.23
CA ARG A 174 4.77 -22.18 -17.82
C ARG A 174 6.08 -21.39 -17.69
N LYS A 175 7.14 -21.82 -18.39
CA LYS A 175 8.41 -21.07 -18.42
C LYS A 175 8.23 -19.63 -18.91
N LYS A 176 7.41 -19.44 -19.95
CA LYS A 176 7.08 -18.10 -20.46
C LYS A 176 6.32 -17.27 -19.42
N VAL A 177 5.35 -17.84 -18.71
CA VAL A 177 4.62 -17.15 -17.63
C VAL A 177 5.56 -16.71 -16.51
N VAL A 178 6.44 -17.60 -16.05
CA VAL A 178 7.43 -17.27 -14.99
C VAL A 178 8.37 -16.15 -15.44
N GLN A 179 8.85 -16.20 -16.69
CA GLN A 179 9.68 -15.15 -17.26
C GLN A 179 8.94 -13.81 -17.31
N LEU A 180 7.70 -13.79 -17.81
CA LEU A 180 6.87 -12.58 -17.90
C LEU A 180 6.56 -12.00 -16.52
N GLN A 181 6.26 -12.84 -15.52
CA GLN A 181 6.02 -12.40 -14.14
C GLN A 181 7.27 -11.78 -13.52
N SER A 182 8.44 -12.40 -13.71
CA SER A 182 9.72 -11.88 -13.23
C SER A 182 10.07 -10.54 -13.89
N GLU A 183 9.91 -10.43 -15.21
CA GLU A 183 10.16 -9.19 -15.93
C GLU A 183 9.16 -8.09 -15.55
N LEU A 184 7.88 -8.44 -15.35
CA LEU A 184 6.86 -7.51 -14.88
C LEU A 184 7.18 -7.01 -13.47
N ALA A 185 7.55 -7.90 -12.54
CA ALA A 185 7.92 -7.53 -11.18
C ALA A 185 9.12 -6.58 -11.16
N LYS A 186 10.16 -6.87 -11.94
CA LYS A 186 11.32 -5.99 -12.11
C LYS A 186 10.91 -4.64 -12.70
N THR A 187 10.12 -4.63 -13.76
CA THR A 187 9.69 -3.37 -14.42
C THR A 187 8.82 -2.52 -13.49
N CYS A 188 7.96 -3.13 -12.66
CA CYS A 188 7.18 -2.43 -11.63
C CYS A 188 8.09 -1.78 -10.56
N HIS A 189 9.12 -2.50 -10.12
CA HIS A 189 10.11 -1.97 -9.19
C HIS A 189 10.88 -0.79 -9.80
N ASP A 190 11.42 -0.98 -11.01
CA ASP A 190 12.14 0.06 -11.75
C ASP A 190 11.24 1.29 -12.00
N PHE A 191 9.95 1.10 -12.30
CA PHE A 191 8.99 2.19 -12.45
C PHE A 191 8.83 2.98 -11.14
N THR A 192 8.64 2.28 -10.02
CA THR A 192 8.50 2.90 -8.69
C THR A 192 9.75 3.70 -8.35
N LEU A 193 10.94 3.11 -8.52
CA LEU A 193 12.21 3.81 -8.36
C LEU A 193 12.33 5.00 -9.31
N SER A 194 11.92 4.91 -10.56
CA SER A 194 11.99 6.03 -11.50
C SER A 194 11.15 7.23 -11.03
N ILE A 195 9.97 6.98 -10.45
CA ILE A 195 9.12 8.04 -9.91
C ILE A 195 9.79 8.71 -8.69
N HIS A 196 10.40 7.93 -7.79
CA HIS A 196 11.09 8.48 -6.61
C HIS A 196 12.45 9.12 -6.94
N SER A 197 13.22 8.55 -7.86
CA SER A 197 14.53 9.07 -8.28
C SER A 197 14.40 10.35 -9.11
N ASN A 198 13.35 10.47 -9.93
CA ASN A 198 12.98 11.75 -10.58
C ASN A 198 12.61 12.84 -9.56
N ASN A 199 12.38 12.48 -8.29
CA ASN A 199 12.04 13.39 -7.20
C ASN A 199 13.21 13.66 -6.23
N HIS A 200 14.28 12.85 -6.24
CA HIS A 200 15.37 12.90 -5.25
C HIS A 200 16.79 12.92 -5.84
N SER A 201 16.94 12.80 -7.16
CA SER A 201 18.26 12.96 -7.79
C SER A 201 18.73 14.40 -7.59
N SER A 202 19.93 14.56 -7.04
CA SER A 202 20.55 15.87 -6.81
C SER A 202 20.68 16.62 -8.14
N GLY A 203 19.74 17.52 -8.43
CA GLY A 203 19.59 18.20 -9.71
C GLY A 203 18.15 18.39 -10.20
N ASP A 204 17.18 17.67 -9.62
CA ASP A 204 15.75 17.70 -10.02
C ASP A 204 14.88 18.58 -9.14
N ALA A 205 15.40 19.76 -8.80
CA ALA A 205 14.65 20.74 -8.04
C ALA A 205 14.63 22.08 -8.76
N LEU A 206 13.53 22.79 -8.60
CA LEU A 206 13.40 24.12 -9.15
C LEU A 206 14.15 25.10 -8.24
N ILE A 207 15.18 25.72 -8.78
CA ILE A 207 15.95 26.76 -8.09
C ILE A 207 15.20 28.08 -8.29
N ILE A 208 14.75 28.66 -7.18
CA ILE A 208 14.06 29.95 -7.13
C ILE A 208 14.86 30.89 -6.24
N GLU A 209 14.92 32.17 -6.59
CA GLU A 209 15.48 33.21 -5.72
C GLU A 209 14.70 33.25 -4.39
N SER A 210 15.42 33.27 -3.27
CA SER A 210 14.80 33.22 -1.94
C SER A 210 13.79 34.34 -1.71
N GLU A 211 14.08 35.55 -2.21
CA GLU A 211 13.24 36.75 -2.06
C GLU A 211 11.83 36.56 -2.63
N GLN A 212 11.68 35.73 -3.67
CA GLN A 212 10.41 35.50 -4.34
C GLN A 212 9.44 34.62 -3.52
N ILE A 213 9.94 33.88 -2.52
CA ILE A 213 9.17 32.85 -1.83
C ILE A 213 9.27 32.89 -0.29
N GLU A 214 10.26 33.60 0.26
CA GLU A 214 10.47 33.75 1.70
C GLU A 214 9.29 34.42 2.41
N THR A 215 8.72 35.46 1.81
CA THR A 215 7.57 36.20 2.35
C THR A 215 6.24 35.47 2.15
N VAL A 216 6.23 34.44 1.29
CA VAL A 216 5.05 33.71 0.84
C VAL A 216 4.84 32.44 1.67
N LEU A 217 5.91 31.73 2.01
CA LEU A 217 5.83 30.47 2.75
C LEU A 217 5.85 30.67 4.27
N PRO A 218 5.15 29.81 5.03
CA PRO A 218 5.35 29.75 6.48
C PRO A 218 6.81 29.47 6.83
N ALA A 219 7.36 30.20 7.81
CA ALA A 219 8.79 30.13 8.19
C ALA A 219 9.32 28.70 8.37
N ARG A 220 8.55 27.83 9.04
CA ARG A 220 8.94 26.43 9.24
C ARG A 220 9.12 25.65 7.93
N ILE A 221 8.27 25.92 6.93
CA ILE A 221 8.38 25.28 5.62
C ILE A 221 9.59 25.85 4.89
N PHE A 222 9.72 27.18 4.85
CA PHE A 222 10.87 27.84 4.22
C PHE A 222 12.22 27.39 4.81
N ASP A 223 12.33 27.28 6.12
CA ASP A 223 13.54 26.84 6.81
C ASP A 223 13.87 25.36 6.60
N SER A 224 12.87 24.55 6.24
CA SER A 224 13.10 23.14 5.88
C SER A 224 13.63 22.96 4.46
N LEU A 225 13.55 24.00 3.61
CA LEU A 225 14.07 23.96 2.25
C LEU A 225 15.59 24.09 2.23
N LYS A 226 16.21 23.44 1.25
CA LYS A 226 17.66 23.51 1.06
C LYS A 226 18.04 24.85 0.43
N LYS A 227 18.91 25.59 1.12
CA LYS A 227 19.39 26.93 0.73
C LYS A 227 20.68 26.80 -0.11
N ILE A 228 20.75 27.56 -1.20
CA ILE A 228 21.87 27.57 -2.16
C ILE A 228 22.39 29.01 -2.28
N HIS A 229 23.70 29.18 -2.29
CA HIS A 229 24.35 30.48 -2.46
C HIS A 229 25.20 30.45 -3.74
N ARG A 230 24.93 31.37 -4.68
CA ARG A 230 25.69 31.51 -5.95
C ARG A 230 25.77 33.00 -6.32
N ASP A 231 26.94 33.47 -6.73
CA ASP A 231 27.15 34.83 -7.27
C ASP A 231 26.52 35.97 -6.43
N ASN A 232 26.72 35.95 -5.11
CA ASN A 232 26.10 36.87 -4.13
C ASN A 232 24.56 36.88 -4.08
N GLN A 233 23.91 35.88 -4.67
CA GLN A 233 22.46 35.67 -4.60
C GLN A 233 22.10 34.44 -3.78
N HIS A 234 20.94 34.53 -3.13
CA HIS A 234 20.37 33.48 -2.31
C HIS A 234 19.24 32.77 -3.07
N PHE A 235 19.33 31.45 -3.14
CA PHE A 235 18.33 30.61 -3.77
C PHE A 235 17.83 29.53 -2.81
N VAL A 236 16.63 29.04 -3.08
CA VAL A 236 16.08 27.85 -2.43
C VAL A 236 15.78 26.78 -3.47
N GLU A 237 15.97 25.53 -3.03
CA GLU A 237 15.68 24.34 -3.80
C GLU A 237 14.24 23.90 -3.52
N ILE A 238 13.35 24.02 -4.52
CA ILE A 238 11.96 23.56 -4.43
C ILE A 238 11.89 22.10 -4.88
N PRO A 239 11.58 21.16 -3.97
CA PRO A 239 11.43 19.75 -4.34
C PRO A 239 10.21 19.58 -5.27
N LEU A 240 10.40 18.80 -6.32
CA LEU A 240 9.40 18.57 -7.37
C LEU A 240 8.56 17.30 -7.14
N ASP A 241 8.71 16.64 -5.99
CA ASP A 241 7.85 15.52 -5.61
C ASP A 241 6.41 15.99 -5.35
N SER A 242 5.44 15.11 -5.65
CA SER A 242 4.01 15.47 -5.63
C SER A 242 3.52 15.97 -4.26
N ASP A 243 4.04 15.41 -3.16
CA ASP A 243 3.57 15.72 -1.82
C ASP A 243 4.11 17.07 -1.35
N SER A 244 5.41 17.32 -1.55
CA SER A 244 6.02 18.62 -1.26
C SER A 244 5.44 19.71 -2.16
N LEU A 245 5.27 19.43 -3.45
CA LEU A 245 4.73 20.39 -4.41
C LEU A 245 3.30 20.82 -4.05
N SER A 246 2.42 19.88 -3.73
CA SER A 246 1.05 20.19 -3.33
C SER A 246 1.00 21.05 -2.06
N THR A 247 1.95 20.83 -1.14
CA THR A 247 2.09 21.62 0.09
C THR A 247 2.62 23.03 -0.17
N LEU A 248 3.48 23.22 -1.17
CA LEU A 248 4.09 24.52 -1.48
C LEU A 248 3.18 25.40 -2.34
N ILE A 249 2.57 24.84 -3.40
CA ILE A 249 1.70 25.57 -4.34
C ILE A 249 0.54 26.27 -3.61
N GLN A 250 0.02 25.67 -2.53
CA GLN A 250 -1.12 26.23 -1.79
C GLN A 250 -0.86 27.61 -1.17
N PHE A 251 0.40 28.03 -1.05
CA PHE A 251 0.80 29.32 -0.48
C PHE A 251 1.18 30.36 -1.55
N ILE A 252 1.47 29.95 -2.79
CA ILE A 252 2.05 30.82 -3.83
C ILE A 252 0.96 31.68 -4.49
N PRO A 253 0.92 33.01 -4.27
CA PRO A 253 -0.12 33.88 -4.83
C PRO A 253 0.04 34.15 -6.32
N ASP A 254 1.28 34.21 -6.82
CA ASP A 254 1.56 34.44 -8.24
C ASP A 254 1.17 33.22 -9.10
N ALA A 255 0.21 33.41 -9.99
CA ALA A 255 -0.26 32.39 -10.92
C ALA A 255 0.82 31.94 -11.92
N GLN A 256 1.71 32.85 -12.35
CA GLN A 256 2.80 32.49 -13.27
C GLN A 256 3.84 31.61 -12.57
N MET A 257 4.18 31.93 -11.33
CA MET A 257 5.02 31.07 -10.51
C MET A 257 4.37 29.70 -10.29
N ARG A 258 3.09 29.62 -9.89
CA ARG A 258 2.39 28.32 -9.75
C ARG A 258 2.45 27.49 -11.03
N ARG A 259 2.18 28.12 -12.18
CA ARG A 259 2.26 27.47 -13.51
C ARG A 259 3.67 26.97 -13.81
N ARG A 260 4.70 27.77 -13.56
CA ARG A 260 6.11 27.41 -13.78
C ARG A 260 6.51 26.22 -12.91
N VAL A 261 6.24 26.29 -11.60
CA VAL A 261 6.59 25.21 -10.65
C VAL A 261 5.87 23.92 -11.06
N TRP A 262 4.57 23.98 -11.38
CA TRP A 262 3.81 22.82 -11.82
C TRP A 262 4.35 22.24 -13.14
N ARG A 263 4.59 23.09 -14.16
CA ARG A 263 5.11 22.63 -15.46
C ARG A 263 6.47 21.95 -15.30
N ASP A 264 7.37 22.54 -14.52
CA ASP A 264 8.71 22.01 -14.35
C ASP A 264 8.70 20.69 -13.53
N ALA A 265 7.77 20.54 -12.58
CA ALA A 265 7.55 19.29 -11.83
C ALA A 265 6.96 18.15 -12.68
N PHE A 266 6.12 18.49 -13.66
CA PHE A 266 5.43 17.53 -14.52
C PHE A 266 6.02 17.46 -15.95
N ASP A 267 7.22 17.99 -16.18
CA ASP A 267 7.87 17.95 -17.49
C ASP A 267 8.12 16.50 -17.96
N LEU A 268 7.57 16.17 -19.13
CA LEU A 268 7.70 14.86 -19.77
C LEU A 268 9.15 14.49 -20.07
N LYS A 269 10.05 15.45 -20.29
CA LYS A 269 11.47 15.16 -20.48
C LYS A 269 12.08 14.48 -19.26
N ARG A 270 11.66 14.90 -18.05
CA ARG A 270 12.10 14.31 -16.78
C ARG A 270 11.47 12.94 -16.54
N ARG A 271 10.29 12.68 -17.11
CA ARG A 271 9.49 11.46 -16.86
C ARG A 271 9.55 10.44 -18.00
N ARG A 272 10.40 10.65 -19.01
CA ARG A 272 10.48 9.80 -20.20
C ARG A 272 10.70 8.33 -19.84
N THR A 273 11.65 8.04 -18.97
CA THR A 273 11.93 6.67 -18.51
C THR A 273 10.73 6.05 -17.81
N SER A 274 10.02 6.81 -16.97
CA SER A 274 8.80 6.33 -16.31
C SER A 274 7.69 6.00 -17.31
N VAL A 275 7.51 6.80 -18.36
CA VAL A 275 6.55 6.52 -19.45
C VAL A 275 6.93 5.27 -20.22
N GLU A 276 8.20 5.11 -20.60
CA GLU A 276 8.72 3.92 -21.29
C GLU A 276 8.54 2.65 -20.45
N LEU A 277 8.79 2.73 -19.14
CA LEU A 277 8.56 1.64 -18.18
C LEU A 277 7.07 1.32 -18.06
N LEU A 278 6.18 2.33 -18.02
CA LEU A 278 4.73 2.11 -17.98
C LEU A 278 4.24 1.41 -19.25
N GLU A 279 4.68 1.84 -20.43
CA GLU A 279 4.34 1.17 -21.69
C GLU A 279 4.82 -0.29 -21.71
N LYS A 280 6.03 -0.53 -21.22
CA LYS A 280 6.58 -1.88 -21.06
C LYS A 280 5.72 -2.73 -20.10
N MET A 281 5.33 -2.17 -18.95
CA MET A 281 4.43 -2.85 -18.00
C MET A 281 3.09 -3.23 -18.63
N LEU A 282 2.49 -2.34 -19.42
CA LEU A 282 1.21 -2.60 -20.09
C LEU A 282 1.34 -3.74 -21.12
N LYS A 283 2.43 -3.78 -21.90
CA LYS A 283 2.71 -4.87 -22.85
C LYS A 283 2.90 -6.21 -22.12
N LEU A 284 3.74 -6.24 -21.08
CA LEU A 284 3.98 -7.44 -20.28
C LEU A 284 2.69 -7.99 -19.64
N ARG A 285 1.84 -7.09 -19.11
CA ARG A 285 0.52 -7.46 -18.55
C ARG A 285 -0.39 -8.10 -19.60
N LYS A 286 -0.43 -7.54 -20.80
CA LYS A 286 -1.20 -8.10 -21.92
C LYS A 286 -0.69 -9.50 -22.28
N GLU A 287 0.62 -9.64 -22.51
CA GLU A 287 1.23 -10.94 -22.88
C GLU A 287 1.03 -12.01 -21.81
N LEU A 288 1.12 -11.63 -20.52
CA LEU A 288 0.88 -12.53 -19.40
C LEU A 288 -0.56 -13.04 -19.37
N ALA A 289 -1.54 -12.16 -19.55
CA ALA A 289 -2.96 -12.52 -19.61
C ALA A 289 -3.24 -13.50 -20.77
N GLU A 290 -2.74 -13.19 -21.97
CA GLU A 290 -2.89 -14.05 -23.15
C GLU A 290 -2.23 -15.43 -22.94
N CYS A 291 -1.06 -15.49 -22.30
CA CYS A 291 -0.39 -16.76 -21.99
C CYS A 291 -1.19 -17.64 -21.02
N LEU A 292 -1.91 -17.03 -20.08
CA LEU A 292 -2.79 -17.69 -19.11
C LEU A 292 -4.21 -17.94 -19.65
N GLY A 293 -4.50 -17.54 -20.90
CA GLY A 293 -5.79 -17.78 -21.55
C GLY A 293 -6.88 -16.74 -21.26
N PHE A 294 -6.52 -15.57 -20.73
CA PHE A 294 -7.43 -14.44 -20.50
C PHE A 294 -7.40 -13.45 -21.68
N HIS A 295 -8.52 -12.79 -21.95
CA HIS A 295 -8.61 -11.81 -23.03
C HIS A 295 -7.84 -10.52 -22.71
N CYS A 296 -7.89 -10.05 -21.47
CA CYS A 296 -7.08 -8.92 -21.02
C CYS A 296 -6.58 -9.11 -19.57
N PHE A 297 -5.63 -8.27 -19.17
CA PHE A 297 -5.09 -8.30 -17.81
C PHE A 297 -6.15 -8.00 -16.74
N SER A 298 -7.15 -7.18 -17.04
CA SER A 298 -8.25 -6.94 -16.11
C SER A 298 -9.05 -8.22 -15.83
N ASP A 299 -9.30 -9.06 -16.84
CA ASP A 299 -10.01 -10.34 -16.65
C ASP A 299 -9.21 -11.31 -15.77
N LEU A 300 -7.87 -11.30 -15.92
CA LEU A 300 -6.96 -12.03 -15.03
C LEU A 300 -7.06 -11.50 -13.58
N MET A 301 -7.28 -10.20 -13.37
CA MET A 301 -7.35 -9.58 -12.05
C MET A 301 -8.72 -9.66 -11.36
N PHE A 302 -9.81 -9.73 -12.14
CA PHE A 302 -11.20 -9.88 -11.67
C PHE A 302 -11.60 -11.35 -11.50
N ASP A 303 -10.63 -12.22 -11.23
CA ASP A 303 -10.91 -13.60 -10.84
C ASP A 303 -11.75 -13.68 -9.54
N ARG A 304 -12.13 -14.92 -9.19
CA ARG A 304 -13.19 -15.31 -8.24
C ARG A 304 -13.10 -14.71 -6.82
N THR A 305 -12.07 -13.94 -6.50
CA THR A 305 -11.76 -13.41 -5.17
C THR A 305 -12.07 -11.93 -4.98
N ARG A 306 -12.31 -11.15 -6.05
CA ARG A 306 -12.64 -9.72 -5.96
C ARG A 306 -14.12 -9.50 -5.65
N VAL A 307 -14.43 -8.44 -4.90
CA VAL A 307 -15.83 -8.02 -4.61
C VAL A 307 -16.55 -7.60 -5.89
N ALA A 308 -15.86 -6.84 -6.75
CA ALA A 308 -16.35 -6.53 -8.09
C ALA A 308 -16.14 -7.76 -8.99
N LYS A 309 -17.22 -8.19 -9.65
CA LYS A 309 -17.24 -9.47 -10.40
C LYS A 309 -16.60 -9.38 -11.79
N ASN A 310 -16.56 -8.19 -12.37
CA ASN A 310 -16.04 -7.95 -13.71
C ASN A 310 -15.81 -6.44 -13.95
N VAL A 311 -15.25 -6.12 -15.11
CA VAL A 311 -14.95 -4.75 -15.56
C VAL A 311 -16.22 -3.89 -15.71
N ASP A 312 -17.32 -4.48 -16.18
CA ASP A 312 -18.59 -3.76 -16.42
C ASP A 312 -19.21 -3.24 -15.11
N GLU A 313 -19.19 -4.05 -14.05
CA GLU A 313 -19.68 -3.63 -12.72
C GLU A 313 -18.81 -2.51 -12.13
N VAL A 314 -17.51 -2.49 -12.41
CA VAL A 314 -16.63 -1.38 -12.02
C VAL A 314 -16.99 -0.11 -12.77
N TRP A 315 -17.18 -0.17 -14.08
CA TRP A 315 -17.60 0.99 -14.87
C TRP A 315 -18.95 1.53 -14.40
N ARG A 316 -19.95 0.66 -14.22
CA ARG A 316 -21.27 1.04 -13.69
C ARG A 316 -21.14 1.76 -12.34
N PHE A 317 -20.30 1.25 -11.43
CA PHE A 317 -20.05 1.90 -10.15
C PHE A 317 -19.43 3.29 -10.31
N LEU A 318 -18.37 3.42 -11.12
CA LEU A 318 -17.67 4.69 -11.33
C LEU A 318 -18.57 5.74 -12.00
N GLU A 319 -19.36 5.34 -12.99
CA GLU A 319 -20.31 6.23 -13.69
C GLU A 319 -21.42 6.69 -12.75
N THR A 320 -22.05 5.77 -12.00
CA THR A 320 -23.11 6.11 -11.03
C THR A 320 -22.57 7.05 -9.95
N LEU A 321 -21.35 6.79 -9.44
CA LEU A 321 -20.72 7.65 -8.44
C LEU A 321 -20.44 9.03 -9.03
N SER A 322 -19.85 9.10 -10.22
CA SER A 322 -19.56 10.35 -10.94
C SER A 322 -20.82 11.19 -11.12
N GLU A 323 -21.91 10.60 -11.61
CA GLU A 323 -23.22 11.26 -11.76
C GLU A 323 -23.76 11.78 -10.43
N SER A 324 -23.64 10.99 -9.36
CA SER A 324 -24.14 11.38 -8.04
C SER A 324 -23.39 12.57 -7.42
N ILE A 325 -22.11 12.74 -7.74
CA ILE A 325 -21.26 13.81 -7.20
C ILE A 325 -21.12 15.01 -8.15
N ASP A 326 -21.47 14.86 -9.44
CA ASP A 326 -21.24 15.87 -10.49
C ASP A 326 -21.78 17.26 -10.11
N ARG A 327 -23.02 17.35 -9.62
CA ARG A 327 -23.61 18.63 -9.20
C ARG A 327 -22.76 19.31 -8.12
N LYS A 328 -22.30 18.56 -7.12
CA LYS A 328 -21.49 19.10 -6.02
C LYS A 328 -20.10 19.48 -6.52
N ALA A 329 -19.46 18.63 -7.32
CA ALA A 329 -18.16 18.89 -7.92
C ALA A 329 -18.18 20.18 -8.78
N ARG A 330 -19.20 20.36 -9.63
CA ARG A 330 -19.38 21.60 -10.41
C ARG A 330 -19.55 22.83 -9.51
N SER A 331 -20.30 22.71 -8.42
CA SER A 331 -20.47 23.83 -7.48
C SER A 331 -19.16 24.20 -6.78
N GLU A 332 -18.31 23.22 -6.45
CA GLU A 332 -16.99 23.45 -5.86
C GLU A 332 -16.02 24.06 -6.87
N VAL A 333 -16.00 23.58 -8.13
CA VAL A 333 -15.20 24.19 -9.21
C VAL A 333 -15.64 25.63 -9.46
N GLN A 334 -16.95 25.91 -9.48
CA GLN A 334 -17.47 27.28 -9.65
C GLN A 334 -17.09 28.18 -8.47
N LEU A 335 -17.08 27.65 -7.25
CA LEU A 335 -16.61 28.37 -6.07
C LEU A 335 -15.13 28.74 -6.21
N LEU A 336 -14.27 27.79 -6.62
CA LEU A 336 -12.86 28.05 -6.87
C LEU A 336 -12.67 29.11 -7.98
N LEU A 337 -13.42 29.02 -9.07
CA LEU A 337 -13.37 29.98 -10.17
C LEU A 337 -13.78 31.39 -9.72
N ASN A 338 -14.83 31.52 -8.90
CA ASN A 338 -15.23 32.80 -8.33
C ASN A 338 -14.15 33.36 -7.41
N THR A 339 -13.52 32.52 -6.59
CA THR A 339 -12.38 32.94 -5.74
C THR A 339 -11.20 33.40 -6.59
N LYS A 340 -10.86 32.68 -7.67
CA LYS A 340 -9.82 33.08 -8.63
C LYS A 340 -10.09 34.47 -9.21
N ARG A 341 -11.30 34.71 -9.72
CA ARG A 341 -11.70 36.02 -10.25
C ARG A 341 -11.52 37.13 -9.22
N ILE A 342 -11.88 36.91 -7.96
CA ILE A 342 -11.72 37.92 -6.90
C ILE A 342 -10.25 38.22 -6.65
N TYR A 343 -9.42 37.20 -6.46
CA TYR A 343 -8.01 37.38 -6.08
C TYR A 343 -7.14 37.91 -7.22
N GLU A 344 -7.38 37.49 -8.46
CA GLU A 344 -6.61 37.96 -9.63
C GLU A 344 -7.07 39.34 -10.11
N ASN A 345 -8.32 39.76 -9.86
CA ASN A 345 -8.78 41.14 -10.12
C ASN A 345 -8.32 42.15 -9.04
N HIS A 346 -8.05 41.70 -7.81
CA HIS A 346 -7.69 42.57 -6.68
C HIS A 346 -6.21 42.51 -6.31
N SER A 347 -5.37 41.75 -7.00
CA SER A 347 -3.96 41.67 -6.65
C SER A 347 -3.21 42.93 -7.07
N GLU A 348 -2.64 43.67 -6.11
CA GLU A 348 -1.66 44.76 -6.32
C GLU A 348 -0.44 44.29 -7.16
N PHE A 349 -0.24 42.97 -7.32
CA PHE A 349 0.75 42.37 -8.22
C PHE A 349 0.49 42.63 -9.72
N SER A 350 -0.72 43.04 -10.12
CA SER A 350 -0.96 43.50 -11.50
C SER A 350 -0.40 44.89 -11.77
N GLU A 351 -0.12 45.69 -10.73
CA GLU A 351 0.38 47.07 -10.89
C GLU A 351 1.90 47.15 -11.05
N GLN A 352 2.67 46.16 -10.58
CA GLN A 352 4.14 46.20 -10.65
C GLN A 352 4.76 45.75 -11.99
N HIS A 353 3.96 45.30 -12.96
CA HIS A 353 4.44 44.94 -14.31
C HIS A 353 3.85 45.85 -15.41
N SER A 354 3.51 47.09 -15.06
CA SER A 354 3.04 48.10 -16.01
C SER A 354 4.20 48.74 -16.80
N PHE A 355 4.84 47.97 -17.67
CA PHE A 355 5.47 48.53 -18.86
C PHE A 355 5.29 47.51 -19.99
N ASP A 356 4.34 47.81 -20.86
CA ASP A 356 4.07 47.14 -22.14
C ASP A 356 3.66 45.66 -22.10
N GLU A 357 2.42 45.35 -21.71
CA GLU A 357 1.57 44.36 -22.40
C GLU A 357 0.13 44.37 -21.86
N LYS A 358 -0.83 44.04 -22.74
CA LYS A 358 -2.27 44.01 -22.50
C LYS A 358 -2.60 43.33 -21.17
N GLN A 359 -3.55 43.90 -20.41
CA GLN A 359 -4.21 43.25 -19.27
C GLN A 359 -4.43 41.76 -19.62
N ALA A 360 -3.66 40.87 -19.03
CA ALA A 360 -3.76 39.45 -19.37
C ALA A 360 -5.18 39.00 -18.99
N ASP A 361 -5.98 38.60 -19.98
CA ASP A 361 -7.32 38.10 -19.74
C ASP A 361 -7.27 37.01 -18.67
N ILE A 362 -8.10 37.16 -17.65
CA ILE A 362 -8.20 36.16 -16.57
C ILE A 362 -8.60 34.83 -17.22
N ASP A 363 -7.82 33.79 -16.94
CA ASP A 363 -8.12 32.45 -17.41
C ASP A 363 -9.39 31.94 -16.72
N GLU A 364 -10.49 31.88 -17.48
CA GLU A 364 -11.83 31.45 -17.06
C GLU A 364 -11.92 29.93 -16.75
N ARG A 365 -10.78 29.27 -16.54
CA ARG A 365 -10.66 27.88 -16.14
C ARG A 365 -9.85 27.76 -14.85
N ILE A 366 -10.19 26.75 -14.06
CA ILE A 366 -9.36 26.28 -12.95
C ILE A 366 -8.39 25.25 -13.51
N ASN A 367 -7.10 25.57 -13.51
CA ASN A 367 -6.05 24.64 -13.91
C ASN A 367 -5.58 23.81 -12.71
N GLU A 368 -4.84 22.72 -12.96
CA GLU A 368 -4.30 21.85 -11.91
C GLU A 368 -3.46 22.60 -10.86
N PHE A 369 -2.66 23.58 -11.31
CA PHE A 369 -1.84 24.42 -10.42
C PHE A 369 -2.65 25.49 -9.65
N ASP A 370 -3.93 25.69 -9.98
CA ASP A 370 -4.83 26.61 -9.29
C ASP A 370 -5.59 25.90 -8.15
N VAL A 371 -5.83 24.59 -8.27
CA VAL A 371 -6.71 23.82 -7.37
C VAL A 371 -6.27 23.95 -5.91
N GLN A 372 -5.01 23.65 -5.59
CA GLN A 372 -4.53 23.65 -4.19
C GLN A 372 -4.55 25.05 -3.57
N TYR A 373 -4.15 26.06 -4.34
CA TYR A 373 -4.10 27.45 -3.89
C TYR A 373 -5.51 28.00 -3.58
N TYR A 374 -6.45 27.90 -4.52
CA TYR A 374 -7.80 28.41 -4.26
C TYR A 374 -8.56 27.55 -3.25
N THR A 375 -8.28 26.25 -3.18
CA THR A 375 -8.82 25.40 -2.11
C THR A 375 -8.34 25.86 -0.73
N SER A 376 -7.07 26.24 -0.59
CA SER A 376 -6.53 26.73 0.68
C SER A 376 -7.20 28.05 1.10
N ILE A 377 -7.42 28.97 0.15
CA ILE A 377 -8.14 30.22 0.38
C ILE A 377 -9.60 29.97 0.80
N VAL A 378 -10.33 29.16 0.04
CA VAL A 378 -11.74 28.84 0.33
C VAL A 378 -11.85 28.20 1.71
N ARG A 379 -10.99 27.22 2.01
CA ARG A 379 -10.92 26.60 3.34
C ARG A 379 -10.65 27.66 4.40
N PHE A 380 -9.68 28.55 4.21
CA PHE A 380 -9.36 29.58 5.18
C PHE A 380 -10.54 30.54 5.40
N GLN A 381 -11.23 30.98 4.34
CA GLN A 381 -12.39 31.87 4.39
C GLN A 381 -13.59 31.24 5.10
N GLN A 382 -13.94 30.01 4.73
CA GLN A 382 -15.06 29.27 5.34
C GLN A 382 -14.76 28.86 6.79
N LEU A 383 -13.49 28.61 7.12
CA LEU A 383 -13.04 28.21 8.45
C LEU A 383 -12.63 29.41 9.32
N ARG A 384 -12.94 30.68 8.98
CA ARG A 384 -12.54 31.85 9.80
C ARG A 384 -12.96 31.80 11.29
N PRO A 385 -14.03 31.11 11.73
CA PRO A 385 -14.26 30.87 13.16
C PRO A 385 -13.51 29.64 13.73
N SER A 386 -12.99 28.76 12.88
CA SER A 386 -12.58 27.38 13.22
C SER A 386 -11.07 27.09 13.00
N ASN A 387 -10.36 27.82 12.15
CA ASN A 387 -8.95 27.54 11.82
C ASN A 387 -7.95 28.05 12.87
N GLN A 388 -8.26 29.10 13.64
CA GLN A 388 -7.53 29.37 14.89
C GLN A 388 -7.61 28.17 15.85
N ARG A 389 -8.69 27.37 15.77
CA ARG A 389 -8.80 26.12 16.54
C ARG A 389 -8.08 24.95 15.91
N ALA A 390 -7.86 24.84 14.59
CA ALA A 390 -7.19 23.67 14.01
C ALA A 390 -5.73 23.50 14.48
N LEU A 391 -4.95 24.59 14.57
CA LEU A 391 -3.65 24.60 15.25
C LEU A 391 -3.78 24.35 16.76
N SER A 392 -4.91 24.74 17.36
CA SER A 392 -5.24 24.44 18.77
C SER A 392 -5.67 22.99 19.00
N LEU A 393 -6.26 22.30 18.03
CA LEU A 393 -6.84 20.96 18.17
C LEU A 393 -5.75 19.92 18.37
N ARG A 394 -4.59 20.10 17.72
CA ARG A 394 -3.43 19.21 17.89
C ARG A 394 -3.01 19.05 19.36
N ARG A 395 -3.17 20.08 20.18
CA ARG A 395 -2.86 20.03 21.64
C ARG A 395 -3.77 19.07 22.41
N PHE A 396 -4.94 18.73 21.88
CA PHE A 396 -5.89 17.82 22.51
C PHE A 396 -5.65 16.35 22.14
N PHE A 397 -4.93 16.07 21.04
CA PHE A 397 -4.63 14.73 20.54
C PHE A 397 -3.20 14.29 20.90
N SER A 398 -2.89 14.21 22.19
CA SER A 398 -1.67 13.52 22.63
C SER A 398 -1.77 12.03 22.32
N ILE A 399 -0.64 11.36 22.09
CA ILE A 399 -0.64 9.94 21.74
C ILE A 399 -1.30 9.08 22.81
N GLU A 400 -1.09 9.41 24.09
CA GLU A 400 -1.70 8.66 25.21
C GLU A 400 -3.22 8.80 25.20
N ARG A 401 -3.73 10.02 24.94
CA ARG A 401 -5.19 10.27 24.88
C ARG A 401 -5.83 9.59 23.68
N VAL A 402 -5.14 9.56 22.54
CA VAL A 402 -5.61 8.86 21.34
C VAL A 402 -5.68 7.35 21.60
N LEU A 403 -4.64 6.75 22.19
CA LEU A 403 -4.63 5.33 22.55
C LEU A 403 -5.70 4.99 23.59
N TYR A 404 -5.90 5.85 24.59
CA TYR A 404 -6.99 5.69 25.55
C TYR A 404 -8.37 5.74 24.89
N GLY A 405 -8.59 6.71 24.00
CA GLY A 405 -9.83 6.82 23.23
C GLY A 405 -10.07 5.59 22.35
N LEU A 406 -9.01 5.08 21.71
CA LEU A 406 -9.06 3.84 20.93
C LEU A 406 -9.45 2.64 21.80
N ASN A 407 -8.82 2.48 22.98
CA ASN A 407 -9.17 1.43 23.93
C ASN A 407 -10.64 1.52 24.36
N LEU A 408 -11.14 2.72 24.62
CA LEU A 408 -12.55 2.93 24.99
C LEU A 408 -13.50 2.49 23.87
N ILE A 409 -13.20 2.82 22.62
CA ILE A 409 -13.99 2.40 21.46
C ILE A 409 -13.97 0.87 21.32
N LEU A 410 -12.79 0.25 21.41
CA LEU A 410 -12.63 -1.20 21.31
C LEU A 410 -13.38 -1.93 22.42
N ASN A 411 -13.31 -1.43 23.65
CA ASN A 411 -14.02 -1.99 24.79
C ASN A 411 -15.54 -1.89 24.60
N ARG A 412 -16.04 -0.73 24.16
CA ARG A 412 -17.47 -0.49 24.01
C ARG A 412 -18.10 -1.25 22.85
N LEU A 413 -17.40 -1.37 21.72
CA LEU A 413 -17.93 -2.02 20.52
C LEU A 413 -17.69 -3.53 20.52
N PHE A 414 -16.53 -3.99 21.00
CA PHE A 414 -16.08 -5.37 20.85
C PHE A 414 -15.82 -6.08 22.18
N GLY A 415 -15.88 -5.38 23.32
CA GLY A 415 -15.55 -5.97 24.63
C GLY A 415 -14.06 -6.26 24.81
N VAL A 416 -13.20 -5.72 23.94
CA VAL A 416 -11.74 -5.95 23.93
C VAL A 416 -11.03 -4.78 24.62
N ASN A 417 -9.98 -5.08 25.39
CA ASN A 417 -9.12 -4.07 26.01
C ASN A 417 -7.72 -4.13 25.42
N LEU A 418 -7.15 -2.95 25.18
CA LEU A 418 -5.72 -2.77 24.97
C LEU A 418 -5.04 -2.83 26.35
N VAL A 419 -4.19 -3.83 26.52
CA VAL A 419 -3.35 -4.00 27.71
C VAL A 419 -1.92 -3.80 27.27
N GLU A 420 -1.17 -3.03 28.04
CA GLU A 420 0.27 -2.82 27.82
C GLU A 420 1.09 -4.07 28.13
#